data_AF-F2ARG9-F1
#
_entry.id   AF-F2ARG9-F1
#
_cell.length_a   1.000
_cell.length_b   1.000
_cell.length_c   1.000
_cell.angle_alpha   90.00
_cell.angle_beta   90.00
_cell.angle_gamma   90.00
#
_symmetry.space_group_name_H-M   'P 1'
#
loop_
_entity.id
_entity.type
_entity.pdbx_description
1 polymer ?
#
loop_
_entity_poly.entity_id
_entity_poly.type
_entity_poly.pdbx_seq_one_letter_code
_entity_poly.pdbx_strand_id
1 'polypeptide(L)'
;MLCVIAACVTGRRWLADSVRQSAEGTSERTPMAFWPISLLVLAYMQLVLGAMMRHALPGFSPVGFAHIVKTHITIAFILWLTTGVAYWRMRRCGDLTLSRPAGALICFVAIQIGLGFATWIVNYGYPQMLASLSVADSYLLHSKNVLDAWIVTGHVATGSLILAVSSLLLVRLLRRRRVLSFSVSS
;
A
#
# COMPACT_ATOMS: atom_id res chain seq x y z
N MET A 1 5.63 -5.40 9.74
CA MET A 1 4.54 -6.33 9.34
C MET A 1 4.12 -7.26 10.46
N LEU A 2 5.04 -8.05 11.02
CA LEU A 2 4.75 -9.01 12.08
C LEU A 2 4.04 -8.38 13.29
N CYS A 3 4.43 -7.20 13.74
CA CYS A 3 3.77 -6.51 14.87
C CYS A 3 2.31 -6.16 14.59
N VAL A 4 1.97 -5.76 13.35
CA VAL A 4 0.59 -5.43 12.97
C VAL A 4 -0.26 -6.71 12.88
N ILE A 5 0.33 -7.79 12.37
CA ILE A 5 -0.32 -9.10 12.33
C ILE A 5 -0.55 -9.60 13.77
N ALA A 6 0.48 -9.55 14.61
CA ALA A 6 0.40 -9.95 16.01
C ALA A 6 -0.67 -9.14 16.77
N ALA A 7 -0.65 -7.81 16.65
CA ALA A 7 -1.66 -6.93 17.25
C ALA A 7 -3.08 -7.19 16.71
N CYS A 8 -3.20 -7.60 15.44
CA CYS A 8 -4.50 -8.00 14.91
C CYS A 8 -4.99 -9.31 15.51
N VAL A 9 -4.12 -10.30 15.66
CA VAL A 9 -4.45 -11.64 16.17
C VAL A 9 -4.72 -11.61 17.68
N THR A 10 -4.09 -10.71 18.42
CA THR A 10 -4.32 -10.54 19.86
C THR A 10 -5.45 -9.57 20.21
N GLY A 11 -5.97 -8.83 19.22
CA GLY A 11 -7.01 -7.82 19.45
C GLY A 11 -8.42 -8.40 19.65
N ARG A 12 -9.30 -7.66 20.33
CA ARG A 12 -10.72 -8.04 20.54
C ARG A 12 -11.46 -8.38 19.24
N ARG A 13 -11.12 -7.72 18.13
CA ARG A 13 -11.71 -7.97 16.80
C ARG A 13 -11.33 -9.32 16.17
N TRP A 14 -10.43 -10.09 16.80
CA TRP A 14 -10.06 -11.45 16.38
C TRP A 14 -10.95 -12.54 16.97
N LEU A 15 -11.67 -12.22 18.06
CA LEU A 15 -12.56 -13.15 18.75
C LEU A 15 -13.65 -13.65 17.80
N ALA A 16 -13.97 -14.94 17.87
CA ALA A 16 -14.95 -15.57 16.99
C ALA A 16 -16.32 -14.87 17.08
N ASP A 17 -16.74 -14.48 18.28
CA ASP A 17 -18.00 -13.79 18.52
C ASP A 17 -18.03 -12.40 17.85
N SER A 18 -16.93 -11.63 17.94
CA SER A 18 -16.83 -10.34 17.26
C SER A 18 -16.85 -10.48 15.73
N VAL A 19 -16.26 -11.56 15.19
CA VAL A 19 -16.30 -11.86 13.76
C VAL A 19 -17.72 -12.26 13.32
N ARG A 20 -18.42 -13.05 14.12
CA ARG A 20 -19.83 -13.45 13.88
C ARG A 20 -20.76 -12.24 13.94
N GLN A 21 -20.67 -11.41 14.98
CA GLN A 21 -21.41 -10.16 15.10
C GLN A 21 -21.14 -9.20 13.93
N SER A 22 -19.89 -9.12 13.45
CA SER A 22 -19.56 -8.29 12.28
C SER A 22 -20.08 -8.89 10.97
N ALA A 23 -20.42 -10.18 10.96
CA ALA A 23 -20.98 -10.88 9.81
C ALA A 23 -22.52 -10.96 9.85
N GLU A 24 -23.14 -10.80 11.01
CA GLU A 24 -24.60 -10.70 11.17
C GLU A 24 -25.12 -9.48 10.37
N GLY A 25 -26.09 -9.72 9.48
CA GLY A 25 -26.63 -8.68 8.58
C GLY A 25 -25.73 -8.32 7.38
N THR A 26 -24.62 -9.03 7.17
CA THR A 26 -23.74 -8.85 6.00
C THR A 26 -24.07 -9.85 4.89
N SER A 27 -23.63 -9.57 3.65
CA SER A 27 -23.85 -10.49 2.54
C SER A 27 -23.13 -11.83 2.76
N GLU A 28 -23.81 -12.94 2.45
CA GLU A 28 -23.24 -14.30 2.50
C GLU A 28 -22.02 -14.47 1.57
N ARG A 29 -21.94 -13.67 0.51
CA ARG A 29 -20.80 -13.71 -0.41
C ARG A 29 -19.54 -13.16 0.27
N THR A 30 -18.69 -14.07 0.72
CA THR A 30 -17.34 -13.77 1.18
C THR A 30 -16.50 -13.24 -0.01
N PRO A 31 -15.83 -12.09 0.13
CA PRO A 31 -15.01 -11.57 -0.96
C PRO A 31 -13.83 -12.51 -1.24
N MET A 32 -13.41 -12.58 -2.51
CA MET A 32 -12.30 -13.44 -2.95
C MET A 32 -10.98 -13.03 -2.30
N ALA A 33 -10.20 -14.02 -1.84
CA ALA A 33 -8.86 -13.80 -1.29
C ALA A 33 -7.85 -13.28 -2.34
N PHE A 34 -8.17 -13.41 -3.63
CA PHE A 34 -7.40 -12.87 -4.74
C PHE A 34 -7.02 -11.40 -4.52
N TRP A 35 -7.97 -10.53 -4.18
CA TRP A 35 -7.71 -9.08 -4.05
C TRP A 35 -6.68 -8.73 -2.98
N PRO A 36 -6.83 -9.15 -1.70
CA PRO A 36 -5.81 -8.86 -0.69
C PRO A 36 -4.46 -9.55 -0.96
N ILE A 37 -4.44 -10.72 -1.63
CA ILE A 37 -3.19 -11.35 -2.07
C ILE A 37 -2.51 -10.49 -3.14
N SER A 38 -3.25 -10.04 -4.16
CA SER A 38 -2.72 -9.16 -5.21
C SER A 38 -2.16 -7.86 -4.62
N LEU A 39 -2.86 -7.24 -3.67
CA LEU A 39 -2.37 -6.05 -2.97
C LEU A 39 -1.06 -6.31 -2.23
N LEU A 40 -0.95 -7.44 -1.54
CA LEU A 40 0.26 -7.81 -0.83
C LEU A 40 1.44 -8.02 -1.78
N VAL A 41 1.23 -8.76 -2.88
CA VAL A 41 2.25 -9.03 -3.89
C VAL A 41 2.70 -7.74 -4.57
N LEU A 42 1.76 -6.90 -5.02
CA LEU A 42 2.07 -5.62 -5.68
C LEU A 42 2.82 -4.67 -4.73
N ALA A 43 2.39 -4.56 -3.46
CA ALA A 43 3.07 -3.75 -2.47
C ALA A 43 4.49 -4.28 -2.14
N TYR A 44 4.68 -5.60 -2.11
CA TYR A 44 6.01 -6.18 -1.94
C TYR A 44 6.91 -5.88 -3.15
N MET A 45 6.40 -6.04 -4.37
CA MET A 45 7.14 -5.70 -5.59
C MET A 45 7.53 -4.21 -5.62
N GLN A 46 6.67 -3.32 -5.14
CA GLN A 46 6.99 -1.89 -4.98
C GLN A 46 8.20 -1.67 -4.06
N LEU A 47 8.28 -2.37 -2.93
CA LEU A 47 9.42 -2.27 -2.02
C LEU A 47 10.72 -2.79 -2.64
N VAL A 48 10.66 -3.92 -3.36
CA VAL A 48 11.83 -4.49 -4.04
C VAL A 48 12.34 -3.53 -5.12
N LEU A 49 11.46 -3.08 -6.02
CA LEU A 49 11.84 -2.14 -7.08
C LEU A 49 12.33 -0.80 -6.50
N GLY A 50 11.67 -0.30 -5.46
CA GLY A 50 12.09 0.91 -4.74
C GLY A 50 13.45 0.76 -4.05
N ALA A 51 13.80 -0.43 -3.56
CA ALA A 51 15.13 -0.73 -3.04
C ALA A 51 16.17 -0.81 -4.15
N MET A 52 15.85 -1.44 -5.30
CA MET A 52 16.74 -1.52 -6.46
C MET A 52 17.11 -0.13 -7.01
N MET A 53 16.18 0.83 -7.02
CA MET A 53 16.48 2.20 -7.44
C MET A 53 17.39 2.94 -6.44
N ARG A 54 17.18 2.74 -5.13
CA ARG A 54 17.97 3.40 -4.08
C ARG A 54 19.37 2.80 -3.90
N HIS A 55 19.51 1.51 -4.19
CA HIS A 55 20.76 0.77 -4.13
C HIS A 55 21.24 0.35 -5.51
N ALA A 56 20.94 1.15 -6.54
CA ALA A 56 21.33 0.83 -7.92
C ALA A 56 22.84 0.51 -7.96
N LEU A 57 23.17 -0.75 -8.25
CA LEU A 57 24.55 -1.23 -8.19
C LEU A 57 25.40 -0.51 -9.24
N PRO A 58 26.71 -0.35 -9.03
CA PRO A 58 27.63 0.32 -9.95
C PRO A 58 27.66 -0.21 -11.40
N GLY A 59 27.02 -1.34 -11.69
CA GLY A 59 26.90 -1.94 -13.02
C GLY A 59 25.57 -1.71 -13.75
N PHE A 60 24.64 -0.90 -13.21
CA PHE A 60 23.36 -0.65 -13.87
C PHE A 60 23.53 0.20 -15.13
N SER A 61 23.10 -0.33 -16.28
CA SER A 61 23.01 0.49 -17.50
C SER A 61 21.91 1.56 -17.34
N PRO A 62 22.06 2.74 -17.95
CA PRO A 62 21.02 3.79 -17.92
C PRO A 62 19.65 3.29 -18.39
N VAL A 63 19.64 2.40 -19.39
CA VAL A 63 18.43 1.77 -19.92
C VAL A 63 17.80 0.84 -18.87
N GLY A 64 18.60 0.02 -18.18
CA GLY A 64 18.12 -0.85 -17.10
C GLY A 64 17.49 -0.07 -15.96
N PHE A 65 18.11 1.04 -15.53
CA PHE A 65 17.55 1.93 -14.52
C PHE A 65 16.19 2.52 -14.96
N ALA A 66 16.11 3.03 -16.20
CA ALA A 66 14.87 3.57 -16.75
C ALA A 66 13.73 2.53 -16.79
N HIS A 67 14.04 1.28 -17.13
CA HIS A 67 13.06 0.19 -17.08
C HIS A 67 12.56 -0.11 -15.67
N ILE A 68 13.44 -0.09 -14.66
CA ILE A 68 13.02 -0.26 -13.26
C ILE A 68 12.11 0.88 -12.84
N VAL A 69 12.48 2.13 -13.11
CA VAL A 69 11.66 3.31 -12.79
C VAL A 69 10.28 3.21 -13.44
N LYS A 70 10.24 2.93 -14.75
CA LYS A 70 8.97 2.78 -15.49
C LYS A 70 8.10 1.67 -14.92
N THR A 71 8.71 0.52 -14.61
CA THR A 71 8.00 -0.62 -14.01
C THR A 71 7.47 -0.27 -12.63
N HIS A 72 8.27 0.41 -11.81
CA HIS A 72 7.88 0.86 -10.48
C HIS A 72 6.68 1.80 -10.54
N ILE A 73 6.71 2.82 -11.40
CA ILE A 73 5.59 3.76 -11.60
C ILE A 73 4.34 3.02 -12.08
N THR A 74 4.48 2.13 -13.07
CA THR A 74 3.36 1.36 -13.62
C THR A 74 2.69 0.51 -12.55
N ILE A 75 3.47 -0.23 -11.77
CA ILE A 75 2.95 -1.06 -10.68
C ILE A 75 2.31 -0.20 -9.57
N ALA A 76 2.80 1.01 -9.31
CA ALA A 76 2.20 1.91 -8.32
C ALA A 76 0.75 2.30 -8.69
N PHE A 77 0.51 2.62 -9.96
CA PHE A 77 -0.84 2.89 -10.46
C PHE A 77 -1.73 1.64 -10.50
N ILE A 78 -1.18 0.48 -10.90
CA ILE A 78 -1.91 -0.80 -10.84
C ILE A 78 -2.31 -1.11 -9.39
N LEU A 79 -1.40 -0.93 -8.43
CA LEU A 79 -1.68 -1.10 -7.01
C LEU A 79 -2.81 -0.16 -6.57
N TRP A 80 -2.77 1.11 -6.95
CA TRP A 80 -3.82 2.08 -6.62
C TRP A 80 -5.19 1.68 -7.17
N LEU A 81 -5.27 1.31 -8.45
CA LEU A 81 -6.52 0.80 -9.05
C LEU A 81 -7.02 -0.46 -8.34
N THR A 82 -6.10 -1.38 -7.99
CA THR A 82 -6.42 -2.61 -7.27
C THR A 82 -6.98 -2.30 -5.88
N THR A 83 -6.50 -1.26 -5.18
CA THR A 83 -7.11 -0.83 -3.90
C THR A 83 -8.55 -0.35 -4.07
N GLY A 84 -8.85 0.37 -5.15
CA GLY A 84 -10.21 0.80 -5.48
C GLY A 84 -11.15 -0.40 -5.72
N VAL A 85 -10.70 -1.39 -6.50
CA VAL A 85 -11.47 -2.60 -6.75
C VAL A 85 -11.65 -3.42 -5.47
N ALA A 86 -10.60 -3.60 -4.67
CA ALA A 86 -10.66 -4.30 -3.40
C ALA A 86 -11.64 -3.64 -2.43
N TYR A 87 -11.59 -2.31 -2.29
CA TYR A 87 -12.54 -1.54 -1.50
C TYR A 87 -13.98 -1.74 -1.98
N TRP A 88 -14.21 -1.63 -3.29
CA TRP A 88 -15.54 -1.82 -3.87
C TRP A 88 -16.11 -3.23 -3.64
N ARG A 89 -15.27 -4.25 -3.73
CA ARG A 89 -15.64 -5.63 -3.42
C ARG A 89 -15.94 -5.82 -1.93
N MET A 90 -15.16 -5.21 -1.05
CA MET A 90 -15.31 -5.37 0.40
C MET A 90 -16.47 -4.57 0.98
N ARG A 91 -16.77 -3.36 0.45
CA ARG A 91 -17.96 -2.59 0.86
C ARG A 91 -19.27 -3.28 0.50
N ARG A 92 -19.30 -4.05 -0.60
CA ARG A 92 -20.48 -4.83 -1.02
C ARG A 92 -20.78 -5.99 -0.08
N CYS A 93 -19.81 -6.42 0.72
CA CYS A 93 -20.05 -7.43 1.73
C CYS A 93 -20.75 -6.84 2.96
N GLY A 94 -20.67 -5.52 3.22
CA GLY A 94 -21.28 -4.88 4.39
C GLY A 94 -20.42 -4.92 5.66
N ASP A 95 -19.28 -5.62 5.64
CA ASP A 95 -18.38 -5.72 6.78
C ASP A 95 -17.45 -4.49 6.88
N LEU A 96 -17.69 -3.65 7.90
CA LEU A 96 -16.90 -2.44 8.18
C LEU A 96 -15.47 -2.77 8.63
N THR A 97 -15.21 -3.97 9.16
CA THR A 97 -13.89 -4.38 9.63
C THR A 97 -12.92 -4.67 8.47
N LEU A 98 -13.47 -4.98 7.29
CA LEU A 98 -12.76 -5.18 6.03
C LEU A 98 -12.79 -3.94 5.12
N SER A 99 -13.94 -3.26 5.00
CA SER A 99 -14.08 -2.12 4.08
C SER A 99 -13.35 -0.85 4.55
N ARG A 100 -13.27 -0.59 5.87
CA ARG A 100 -12.49 0.55 6.41
C ARG A 100 -10.99 0.47 6.08
N PRO A 101 -10.27 -0.63 6.39
CA PRO A 101 -8.86 -0.74 6.02
C PRO A 101 -8.66 -0.74 4.50
N ALA A 102 -9.59 -1.30 3.72
CA ALA A 102 -9.53 -1.24 2.26
C ALA A 102 -9.69 0.19 1.72
N GLY A 103 -10.56 1.01 2.32
CA GLY A 103 -10.69 2.43 1.97
C GLY A 103 -9.45 3.24 2.37
N ALA A 104 -8.88 2.98 3.55
CA ALA A 104 -7.65 3.62 4.00
C ALA A 104 -6.46 3.34 3.05
N LEU A 105 -6.38 2.14 2.47
CA LEU A 105 -5.36 1.80 1.49
C LEU A 105 -5.38 2.69 0.25
N ILE A 106 -6.56 3.13 -0.21
CA ILE A 106 -6.67 4.06 -1.35
C ILE A 106 -5.93 5.37 -1.03
N CYS A 107 -6.19 5.93 0.16
CA CYS A 107 -5.55 7.16 0.63
C CYS A 107 -4.04 6.96 0.82
N PHE A 108 -3.61 5.87 1.45
CA PHE A 108 -2.19 5.60 1.67
C PHE A 108 -1.42 5.44 0.36
N VAL A 109 -1.98 4.74 -0.63
CA VAL A 109 -1.33 4.59 -1.94
C VAL A 109 -1.30 5.92 -2.70
N ALA A 110 -2.36 6.75 -2.62
CA ALA A 110 -2.34 8.09 -3.21
C ALA A 110 -1.24 8.98 -2.59
N ILE A 111 -1.12 8.97 -1.26
CA ILE A 111 -0.04 9.67 -0.54
C ILE A 111 1.33 9.11 -0.96
N GLN A 112 1.47 7.79 -1.08
CA GLN A 112 2.71 7.14 -1.50
C GLN A 112 3.17 7.59 -2.89
N ILE A 113 2.23 7.72 -3.84
CA ILE A 113 2.51 8.20 -5.20
C ILE A 113 2.98 9.66 -5.14
N GLY A 114 2.29 10.53 -4.39
CA GLY A 114 2.69 11.92 -4.20
C GLY A 114 4.08 12.05 -3.58
N LEU A 115 4.35 11.29 -2.51
CA LEU A 115 5.67 11.24 -1.87
C LEU A 115 6.74 10.65 -2.79
N GLY A 116 6.39 9.69 -3.66
CA GLY A 116 7.30 9.10 -4.63
C GLY A 116 7.70 10.08 -5.71
N PHE A 117 6.73 10.87 -6.19
CA PHE A 117 7.00 11.99 -7.10
C PHE A 117 7.87 13.07 -6.45
N ALA A 118 7.59 13.45 -5.20
CA ALA A 118 8.44 14.38 -4.46
C ALA A 118 9.87 13.83 -4.26
N THR A 119 9.99 12.55 -3.92
CA THR A 119 11.28 11.82 -3.81
C THR A 119 12.04 11.83 -5.13
N TRP A 120 11.35 11.69 -6.26
CA TRP A 120 11.94 11.80 -7.58
C TRP A 120 12.53 13.19 -7.81
N ILE A 121 11.76 14.25 -7.55
CA ILE A 121 12.21 15.63 -7.72
C ILE A 121 13.44 15.90 -6.86
N VAL A 122 13.43 15.47 -5.61
CA VAL A 122 14.56 15.64 -4.67
C VAL A 122 15.84 14.95 -5.17
N ASN A 123 15.74 13.74 -5.71
CA ASN A 123 16.91 12.95 -6.10
C ASN A 123 17.39 13.19 -7.55
N TYR A 124 16.47 13.51 -8.46
CA TYR A 124 16.73 13.54 -9.91
C TYR A 124 16.30 14.85 -10.59
N GLY A 125 15.66 15.77 -9.87
CA GLY A 125 15.14 17.03 -10.42
C GLY A 125 13.78 16.90 -11.11
N TYR A 126 13.29 18.02 -11.64
CA TYR A 126 12.00 18.07 -12.33
C TYR A 126 12.06 17.28 -13.65
N PRO A 127 11.02 16.47 -13.97
CA PRO A 127 10.90 15.90 -15.30
C PRO A 127 10.75 17.01 -16.34
N GLN A 128 11.29 16.81 -17.55
CA GLN A 128 11.32 17.83 -18.61
C GLN A 128 9.94 18.43 -18.93
N MET A 129 8.86 17.65 -18.82
CA MET A 129 7.48 18.14 -19.01
C MET A 129 7.04 19.20 -17.99
N LEU A 130 7.67 19.26 -16.82
CA LEU A 130 7.38 20.22 -15.76
C LEU A 130 8.55 21.21 -15.55
N ALA A 131 9.52 21.24 -16.47
CA ALA A 131 10.65 22.16 -16.39
C ALA A 131 10.19 23.63 -16.41
N SER A 132 9.07 23.97 -17.06
CA SER A 132 8.49 25.31 -17.03
C SER A 132 7.90 25.72 -15.67
N LEU A 133 7.65 24.75 -14.78
CA LEU A 133 7.21 24.97 -13.41
C LEU A 133 8.37 24.93 -12.42
N SER A 134 9.62 24.80 -12.89
CA SER A 134 10.79 24.89 -12.01
C SER A 134 10.82 26.29 -11.40
N VAL A 135 10.39 26.39 -10.15
CA VAL A 135 10.54 27.60 -9.37
C VAL A 135 12.05 27.84 -9.25
N ALA A 136 12.51 28.87 -9.96
CA ALA A 136 13.90 29.25 -10.20
C ALA A 136 14.82 29.10 -8.98
N ASP A 137 16.00 28.51 -9.22
CA ASP A 137 17.35 28.53 -8.60
C ASP A 137 17.64 29.23 -7.24
N SER A 138 16.64 29.54 -6.42
CA SER A 138 16.78 30.42 -5.25
C SER A 138 16.26 29.84 -3.93
N TYR A 139 15.84 28.56 -3.90
CA TYR A 139 15.40 27.92 -2.66
C TYR A 139 16.61 27.38 -1.85
N LEU A 140 17.26 28.29 -1.13
CA LEU A 140 17.82 28.13 0.22
C LEU A 140 18.58 26.82 0.49
N LEU A 141 19.90 26.87 0.27
CA LEU A 141 20.90 25.84 0.60
C LEU A 141 20.91 25.35 2.08
N HIS A 142 20.13 25.94 3.00
CA HIS A 142 20.24 25.68 4.44
C HIS A 142 19.05 24.91 5.05
N SER A 143 17.88 24.81 4.39
CA SER A 143 16.73 24.01 4.86
C SER A 143 16.54 22.69 4.09
N LYS A 144 17.31 22.51 3.00
CA LYS A 144 17.29 21.36 2.08
C LYS A 144 17.41 19.99 2.79
N ASN A 145 18.20 19.87 3.85
CA ASN A 145 18.52 18.55 4.38
C ASN A 145 17.39 17.87 5.15
N VAL A 146 16.60 18.62 5.92
CA VAL A 146 15.56 18.02 6.78
C VAL A 146 14.32 17.66 5.97
N LEU A 147 13.76 18.61 5.21
CA LEU A 147 12.52 18.38 4.47
C LEU A 147 12.67 17.28 3.42
N ASP A 148 13.81 17.23 2.72
CA ASP A 148 14.14 16.17 1.78
C ASP A 148 14.23 14.80 2.50
N ALA A 149 14.89 14.75 3.67
CA ALA A 149 14.95 13.55 4.49
C ALA A 149 13.56 13.12 4.99
N TRP A 150 12.68 14.05 5.37
CA TRP A 150 11.30 13.77 5.77
C TRP A 150 10.46 13.23 4.60
N ILE A 151 10.61 13.77 3.39
CA ILE A 151 9.92 13.27 2.18
C ILE A 151 10.33 11.83 1.89
N VAL A 152 11.64 11.57 1.81
CA VAL A 152 12.17 10.23 1.52
C VAL A 152 11.78 9.24 2.61
N THR A 153 11.94 9.63 3.89
CA THR A 153 11.57 8.77 5.03
C THR A 153 10.07 8.50 5.05
N GLY A 154 9.25 9.52 4.83
CA GLY A 154 7.80 9.40 4.73
C GLY A 154 7.39 8.45 3.61
N HIS A 155 8.04 8.53 2.45
CA HIS A 155 7.80 7.61 1.33
C HIS A 155 8.12 6.17 1.73
N VAL A 156 9.26 5.92 2.38
CA VAL A 156 9.64 4.56 2.80
C VAL A 156 8.70 4.02 3.90
N ALA A 157 8.33 4.87 4.86
CA ALA A 157 7.43 4.51 5.95
C ALA A 157 6.02 4.19 5.45
N THR A 158 5.45 5.02 4.57
CA THR A 158 4.12 4.79 3.99
C THR A 158 4.11 3.54 3.10
N GLY A 159 5.19 3.26 2.36
CA GLY A 159 5.33 2.01 1.60
C GLY A 159 5.24 0.77 2.49
N SER A 160 5.89 0.82 3.66
CA SER A 160 5.77 -0.24 4.66
C SER A 160 4.35 -0.32 5.24
N LEU A 161 3.71 0.82 5.53
CA LEU A 161 2.35 0.85 6.06
C LEU A 161 1.33 0.20 5.09
N ILE A 162 1.46 0.44 3.78
CA ILE A 162 0.61 -0.18 2.75
C ILE A 162 0.74 -1.71 2.78
N LEU A 163 1.97 -2.23 2.87
CA LEU A 163 2.21 -3.67 2.99
C LEU A 163 1.58 -4.23 4.28
N ALA A 164 1.65 -3.48 5.39
CA ALA A 164 1.12 -3.90 6.68
C ALA A 164 -0.40 -4.00 6.66
N VAL A 165 -1.06 -2.99 6.11
CA VAL A 165 -2.53 -2.95 6.01
C VAL A 165 -3.03 -3.99 4.99
N SER A 166 -2.28 -4.24 3.91
CA SER A 166 -2.59 -5.33 2.96
C SER A 166 -2.51 -6.71 3.64
N SER A 167 -1.48 -6.94 4.45
CA SER A 167 -1.32 -8.16 5.25
C SER A 167 -2.46 -8.33 6.26
N LEU A 168 -2.81 -7.25 6.97
CA LEU A 168 -3.92 -7.20 7.92
C LEU A 168 -5.24 -7.60 7.23
N LEU A 169 -5.49 -7.06 6.04
CA LEU A 169 -6.70 -7.31 5.27
C LEU A 169 -6.82 -8.79 4.87
N LEU A 170 -5.72 -9.38 4.40
CA LEU A 170 -5.65 -10.80 4.08
C LEU A 170 -5.94 -11.67 5.30
N VAL A 171 -5.26 -11.41 6.42
CA VAL A 171 -5.41 -12.18 7.67
C VAL A 171 -6.84 -12.11 8.20
N ARG A 172 -7.46 -10.93 8.20
CA ARG A 172 -8.87 -10.76 8.61
C ARG A 172 -9.83 -11.51 7.69
N LEU A 173 -9.61 -11.46 6.38
CA LEU A 173 -10.46 -12.18 5.43
C LEU A 173 -10.35 -13.71 5.63
N LEU A 174 -9.15 -14.23 5.82
CA LEU A 174 -8.91 -15.65 6.10
C LEU A 174 -9.55 -16.08 7.42
N ARG A 175 -9.45 -15.24 8.47
CA ARG A 175 -10.11 -15.48 9.75
C ARG A 175 -11.63 -15.54 9.60
N ARG A 176 -12.24 -14.57 8.91
CA ARG A 176 -13.68 -14.54 8.64
C ARG A 176 -14.13 -15.81 7.92
N ARG A 177 -13.40 -16.21 6.86
CA ARG A 177 -13.69 -17.45 6.11
C ARG A 177 -13.68 -18.68 7.00
N ARG A 178 -12.66 -18.84 7.85
CA ARG A 178 -12.56 -19.97 8.78
C ARG A 178 -13.69 -19.98 9.81
N VAL A 179 -14.01 -18.85 10.44
CA VAL A 179 -15.08 -18.79 11.45
C VAL A 179 -16.44 -19.10 10.84
N LEU A 180 -16.73 -18.57 9.65
CA LEU A 180 -18.01 -18.80 8.98
C LEU A 180 -18.14 -20.22 8.41
N SER A 181 -17.05 -20.87 7.98
CA SER A 181 -17.12 -22.26 7.52
C SER A 181 -17.51 -23.24 8.64
N PHE A 182 -17.07 -22.98 9.88
CA PHE A 182 -17.44 -23.82 11.03
C PHE A 182 -18.91 -23.66 11.44
N SER A 183 -19.51 -22.49 11.22
CA SER A 183 -20.91 -22.22 11.56
C SER A 183 -21.93 -22.88 10.62
N VAL A 184 -21.53 -23.32 9.42
CA VAL A 184 -22.42 -24.01 8.47
C VAL A 184 -22.47 -25.53 8.72
N SER A 185 -21.49 -26.06 9.45
CA SER A 185 -21.35 -27.49 9.75
C SER A 185 -21.88 -27.92 11.13
N SER A 186 -22.49 -26.99 11.87
CA SER A 186 -23.07 -27.21 13.22
C SER A 186 -24.58 -27.06 13.15
#